data_AF-A0A1C3XJS5-F1
#
_entry.id   AF-A0A1C3XJS5-F1
#
_cell.length_a   1.000
_cell.length_b   1.000
_cell.length_c   1.000
_cell.angle_alpha   90.00
_cell.angle_beta   90.00
_cell.angle_gamma   90.00
#
_symmetry.space_group_name_H-M   'P 1'
#
loop_
_entity.id
_entity.type
_entity.pdbx_description
1 polymer ?
#
loop_
_entity_poly.entity_id
_entity_poly.type
_entity_poly.pdbx_seq_one_letter_code
_entity_poly.pdbx_strand_id
1 'polypeptide(L)'
;MAVTTFPTIIAVILIAAVMLPLFLFLVFAAADALGLSFADRVLDVAVRAMIFEFAIGSVVNVVGGFAMVALAIWGSLHFPEMAHRLLSLILIPFGLWRVWRGVVIWISGDRTQPSSDPAKKQAKRSDRSGS
;
A
#
# COMPACT_ATOMS: atom_id res chain seq x y z
N MET A 1 -6.24 -0.78 -33.35
CA MET A 1 -4.90 -1.00 -32.77
C MET A 1 -4.53 -0.06 -31.62
N ALA A 2 -5.23 1.08 -31.39
CA ALA A 2 -4.97 1.98 -30.27
C ALA A 2 -5.59 1.54 -28.91
N VAL A 3 -6.62 0.68 -28.94
CA VAL A 3 -7.39 0.29 -27.75
C VAL A 3 -6.57 -0.56 -26.77
N THR A 4 -5.58 -1.31 -27.26
CA THR A 4 -4.67 -2.10 -26.42
C THR A 4 -3.48 -1.28 -25.90
N THR A 5 -3.10 -0.20 -26.58
CA THR A 5 -1.89 0.57 -26.25
C THR A 5 -2.04 1.30 -24.92
N PHE A 6 -3.21 1.90 -24.66
CA PHE A 6 -3.49 2.64 -23.44
C PHE A 6 -3.46 1.76 -22.16
N PRO A 7 -4.17 0.62 -22.09
CA PRO A 7 -4.06 -0.27 -20.94
C PRO A 7 -2.66 -0.86 -20.78
N THR A 8 -1.93 -1.10 -21.87
CA THR A 8 -0.52 -1.53 -21.79
C THR A 8 0.38 -0.46 -21.18
N ILE A 9 0.23 0.81 -21.59
CA ILE A 9 1.01 1.92 -21.02
C ILE A 9 0.71 2.06 -19.51
N ILE A 10 -0.57 2.02 -19.13
CA ILE A 10 -0.97 2.05 -17.71
C ILE A 10 -0.36 0.88 -16.94
N ALA A 11 -0.42 -0.34 -17.50
CA ALA A 11 0.15 -1.52 -16.87
C ALA A 11 1.67 -1.38 -16.68
N VAL A 12 2.40 -0.88 -17.68
CA VAL A 12 3.84 -0.65 -17.58
C VAL A 12 4.16 0.39 -16.49
N ILE A 13 3.42 1.49 -16.43
CA ILE A 13 3.61 2.53 -15.40
C ILE A 13 3.34 1.96 -14.00
N LEU A 14 2.27 1.17 -13.84
CA LEU A 14 1.93 0.55 -12.55
C LEU A 14 3.00 -0.45 -12.11
N ILE A 15 3.49 -1.30 -13.03
CA ILE A 15 4.57 -2.25 -12.73
C ILE A 15 5.83 -1.50 -12.32
N ALA A 16 6.22 -0.46 -13.07
CA ALA A 16 7.38 0.35 -12.74
C ALA A 16 7.24 1.03 -11.37
N ALA A 17 6.04 1.54 -11.04
CA ALA A 17 5.75 2.15 -9.76
C ALA A 17 5.89 1.16 -8.59
N VAL A 18 5.36 -0.06 -8.73
CA VAL A 18 5.46 -1.12 -7.70
C VAL A 18 6.90 -1.62 -7.54
N MET A 19 7.67 -1.64 -8.62
CA MET A 19 9.08 -2.06 -8.58
C MET A 19 10.01 -0.96 -8.04
N LEU A 20 9.56 0.30 -8.01
CA LEU A 20 10.40 1.44 -7.65
C LEU A 20 11.00 1.33 -6.23
N PRO A 21 10.26 1.00 -5.16
CA PRO A 21 10.86 0.87 -3.82
C PRO A 21 11.85 -0.29 -3.76
N LEU A 22 11.55 -1.40 -4.46
CA LEU A 22 12.43 -2.57 -4.52
C LEU A 22 13.74 -2.23 -5.25
N PHE A 23 13.65 -1.44 -6.32
CA PHE A 23 14.81 -0.94 -7.06
C PHE A 23 15.64 0.03 -6.21
N LEU A 24 15.00 0.97 -5.51
CA LEU A 24 15.70 1.89 -4.60
C LEU A 24 16.38 1.14 -3.45
N PHE A 25 15.76 0.08 -2.93
CA PHE A 25 16.36 -0.79 -1.93
C PHE A 25 17.60 -1.53 -2.45
N LEU A 26 17.56 -2.01 -3.70
CA LEU A 26 18.72 -2.61 -4.36
C LEU A 26 19.87 -1.60 -4.53
N VAL A 27 19.55 -0.37 -4.93
CA VAL A 27 20.54 0.72 -5.04
C VAL A 27 21.16 1.05 -3.68
N PHE A 28 20.35 1.09 -2.62
CA PHE A 28 20.84 1.23 -1.25
C PHE A 28 21.82 0.11 -0.90
N ALA A 29 21.44 -1.16 -1.09
CA ALA A 29 22.29 -2.31 -0.77
C ALA A 29 23.64 -2.27 -1.51
N ALA A 30 23.63 -1.82 -2.78
CA ALA A 30 24.86 -1.62 -3.55
C ALA A 30 25.70 -0.44 -3.05
N ALA A 31 25.07 0.68 -2.69
CA ALA A 31 25.76 1.88 -2.19
C ALA A 31 26.35 1.67 -0.79
N ASP A 32 25.66 0.91 0.07
CA ASP A 32 26.11 0.52 1.40
C ASP A 32 27.33 -0.42 1.32
N ALA A 33 27.30 -1.40 0.42
CA ALA A 33 28.45 -2.27 0.15
C ALA A 33 29.69 -1.49 -0.35
N LEU A 34 29.48 -0.33 -0.97
CA LEU A 34 30.55 0.57 -1.44
C LEU A 34 30.92 1.65 -0.40
N GLY A 35 30.27 1.69 0.77
CA GLY A 35 30.53 2.65 1.85
C GLY A 35 30.14 4.10 1.51
N LEU A 36 29.22 4.31 0.58
CA LEU A 36 28.83 5.65 0.11
C LEU A 36 27.88 6.34 1.10
N SER A 37 28.20 7.56 1.54
CA SER A 37 27.38 8.33 2.51
C SER A 37 25.99 8.74 1.99
N PHE A 38 25.68 8.51 0.72
CA PHE A 38 24.36 8.77 0.14
C PHE A 38 23.39 7.60 0.33
N ALA A 39 23.87 6.42 0.77
CA ALA A 39 23.05 5.23 1.01
C ALA A 39 21.88 5.53 1.95
N ASP A 40 22.11 6.24 3.05
CA ASP A 40 21.06 6.62 4.00
C ASP A 40 19.96 7.50 3.37
N ARG A 41 20.31 8.38 2.42
CA ARG A 41 19.31 9.19 1.72
C ARG A 41 18.49 8.36 0.75
N VAL A 42 19.12 7.41 0.04
CA VAL A 42 18.41 6.47 -0.84
C VAL A 42 17.45 5.61 -0.02
N LEU A 43 17.89 5.16 1.16
CA LEU A 43 17.06 4.37 2.06
C LEU A 43 15.85 5.17 2.58
N ASP A 44 16.02 6.44 2.99
CA ASP A 44 14.90 7.28 3.43
C ASP A 44 13.86 7.48 2.31
N VAL A 45 14.33 7.69 1.07
CA VAL A 45 13.44 7.80 -0.10
C VAL A 45 12.74 6.49 -0.41
N ALA A 46 13.45 5.35 -0.35
CA ALA A 46 12.87 4.02 -0.57
C ALA A 46 11.76 3.72 0.46
N VAL A 47 12.03 4.01 1.74
CA VAL A 47 11.08 3.82 2.84
C VAL A 47 9.87 4.74 2.66
N ARG A 48 10.06 6.02 2.32
CA ARG A 48 8.94 6.93 2.05
C ARG A 48 8.10 6.47 0.86
N ALA A 49 8.72 6.06 -0.24
CA ALA A 49 8.03 5.54 -1.41
C ALA A 49 7.20 4.30 -1.06
N MET A 50 7.78 3.38 -0.28
CA MET A 50 7.11 2.18 0.20
C MET A 50 5.92 2.51 1.11
N ILE A 51 6.06 3.46 2.06
CA ILE A 51 4.94 3.90 2.92
C ILE A 51 3.79 4.47 2.08
N PHE A 52 4.09 5.32 1.09
CA PHE A 52 3.08 5.86 0.18
C PHE A 52 2.37 4.76 -0.61
N GLU A 53 3.12 3.79 -1.13
CA GLU A 53 2.54 2.67 -1.86
C GLU A 53 1.64 1.81 -0.99
N PHE A 54 2.02 1.53 0.26
CA PHE A 54 1.18 0.84 1.22
C PHE A 54 -0.08 1.63 1.58
N ALA A 55 0.01 2.96 1.73
CA ALA A 55 -1.14 3.81 2.02
C ALA A 55 -2.13 3.80 0.85
N ILE A 56 -1.66 3.97 -0.38
CA ILE A 56 -2.50 3.89 -1.58
C ILE A 56 -3.11 2.49 -1.72
N GLY A 57 -2.30 1.45 -1.55
CA GLY A 57 -2.74 0.06 -1.60
C GLY A 57 -3.78 -0.27 -0.53
N SER A 58 -3.67 0.32 0.67
CA SER A 58 -4.66 0.21 1.74
C SER A 58 -6.00 0.81 1.31
N VAL A 59 -6.01 2.06 0.85
CA VAL A 59 -7.23 2.75 0.40
C VAL A 59 -7.90 2.00 -0.75
N VAL A 60 -7.13 1.56 -1.75
CA VAL A 60 -7.64 0.79 -2.90
C VAL A 60 -8.18 -0.58 -2.47
N ASN A 61 -7.65 -1.18 -1.41
CA ASN A 61 -8.19 -2.40 -0.84
C ASN A 61 -9.53 -2.16 -0.13
N VAL A 62 -9.62 -1.11 0.70
CA VAL A 62 -10.86 -0.75 1.41
C VAL A 62 -11.96 -0.38 0.43
N VAL A 63 -11.71 0.58 -0.46
CA VAL A 63 -12.69 1.06 -1.44
C VAL A 63 -13.11 -0.05 -2.40
N GLY A 64 -12.14 -0.81 -2.93
CA GLY A 64 -12.44 -1.94 -3.81
C GLY A 64 -13.21 -3.06 -3.10
N GLY A 65 -12.94 -3.30 -1.82
CA GLY A 65 -13.66 -4.26 -1.01
C GLY A 65 -15.13 -3.88 -0.81
N PHE A 66 -15.39 -2.62 -0.45
CA PHE A 66 -16.76 -2.11 -0.34
C PHE A 66 -17.50 -2.14 -1.69
N ALA A 67 -16.82 -1.80 -2.79
CA ALA A 67 -17.42 -1.89 -4.12
C ALA A 67 -17.82 -3.34 -4.48
N MET A 68 -16.99 -4.33 -4.15
CA MET A 68 -17.32 -5.75 -4.35
C MET A 68 -18.54 -6.16 -3.52
N VAL A 69 -18.64 -5.73 -2.26
CA VAL A 69 -19.82 -6.01 -1.41
C VAL A 69 -21.08 -5.34 -1.97
N ALA A 70 -20.97 -4.09 -2.41
CA ALA A 70 -22.09 -3.38 -3.03
C ALA A 70 -22.57 -4.07 -4.32
N LEU A 71 -21.64 -4.53 -5.16
CA LEU A 71 -21.96 -5.33 -6.36
C LEU A 71 -22.60 -6.67 -6.01
N ALA A 72 -22.16 -7.31 -4.93
CA ALA A 72 -22.76 -8.55 -4.44
C ALA A 72 -24.22 -8.36 -4.02
N ILE A 73 -24.50 -7.29 -3.27
CA ILE A 73 -25.85 -6.93 -2.82
C ILE A 73 -26.72 -6.59 -4.03
N TRP A 74 -26.20 -5.77 -4.95
CA TRP A 74 -26.88 -5.39 -6.18
C TRP A 74 -27.26 -6.62 -7.02
N GLY A 75 -26.28 -7.52 -7.27
CA GLY A 75 -26.49 -8.76 -8.00
C GLY A 75 -27.51 -9.68 -7.32
N SER A 76 -27.45 -9.77 -5.99
CA SER A 76 -28.39 -10.59 -5.23
C SER A 76 -29.85 -10.12 -5.33
N LEU A 77 -30.07 -8.82 -5.60
CA LEU A 77 -31.40 -8.22 -5.76
C LEU A 77 -31.91 -8.27 -7.21
N HIS A 78 -31.01 -8.24 -8.20
CA HIS A 78 -31.36 -8.10 -9.61
C HIS A 78 -31.37 -9.41 -10.40
N PHE A 79 -30.66 -10.45 -9.94
CA PHE A 79 -30.67 -11.74 -10.64
C PHE A 79 -31.81 -12.64 -10.13
N PRO A 80 -32.79 -12.99 -10.98
CA PRO A 80 -33.91 -13.86 -10.60
C PRO A 80 -33.48 -15.33 -10.43
N GLU A 81 -32.35 -15.71 -11.01
CA GLU A 81 -31.87 -17.08 -11.06
C GLU A 81 -30.96 -17.39 -9.86
N MET A 82 -31.29 -18.46 -9.12
CA MET A 82 -30.63 -18.79 -7.86
C MET A 82 -29.11 -18.97 -7.98
N ALA A 83 -28.64 -19.55 -9.09
CA ALA A 83 -27.22 -19.77 -9.33
C ALA A 83 -26.44 -18.44 -9.44
N HIS A 84 -26.96 -17.47 -10.21
CA HIS A 84 -26.38 -16.15 -10.36
C HIS A 84 -26.40 -15.35 -9.05
N ARG A 85 -27.46 -15.53 -8.26
CA ARG A 85 -27.61 -14.93 -6.93
C ARG A 85 -26.56 -15.46 -5.95
N LEU A 86 -26.38 -16.77 -5.88
CA LEU A 86 -25.34 -17.41 -5.05
C LEU A 86 -23.93 -17.00 -5.50
N LEU A 87 -23.70 -16.91 -6.80
CA LEU A 87 -22.42 -16.50 -7.36
C LEU A 87 -22.11 -15.03 -7.03
N SER A 88 -23.13 -14.15 -7.03
CA SER A 88 -22.96 -12.78 -6.55
C SER A 88 -22.64 -12.69 -5.05
N LEU A 89 -23.22 -13.58 -4.22
CA LEU A 89 -22.98 -13.59 -2.77
C LEU A 89 -21.55 -14.01 -2.41
N ILE A 90 -20.85 -14.77 -3.27
CA ILE A 90 -19.42 -15.10 -3.10
C ILE A 90 -18.54 -13.84 -3.14
N LEU A 91 -18.98 -12.74 -3.76
CA LEU A 91 -18.23 -11.49 -3.73
C LEU A 91 -18.19 -10.86 -2.32
N ILE A 92 -19.13 -11.19 -1.44
CA ILE A 92 -19.18 -10.66 -0.07
C ILE A 92 -17.93 -11.06 0.74
N PRO A 93 -17.61 -12.37 0.92
CA PRO A 93 -16.41 -12.75 1.69
C PRO A 93 -15.12 -12.21 1.06
N PHE A 94 -15.05 -12.13 -0.27
CA PHE A 94 -13.89 -11.55 -0.95
C PHE A 94 -13.77 -10.03 -0.70
N GLY A 95 -14.89 -9.31 -0.77
CA GLY A 95 -14.95 -7.88 -0.48
C GLY A 95 -14.56 -7.57 0.96
N LEU A 96 -15.11 -8.30 1.94
CA LEU A 96 -14.75 -8.15 3.36
C LEU A 96 -13.28 -8.48 3.62
N TRP A 97 -12.76 -9.55 3.02
CA TRP A 97 -11.34 -9.90 3.13
C TRP A 97 -10.44 -8.75 2.64
N ARG A 98 -10.82 -8.12 1.54
CA ARG A 98 -10.09 -7.00 0.96
C ARG A 98 -10.16 -5.76 1.86
N VAL A 99 -11.32 -5.43 2.43
CA VAL A 99 -11.46 -4.36 3.43
C VAL A 99 -10.57 -4.63 4.64
N TRP A 100 -10.64 -5.84 5.20
CA TRP A 100 -9.84 -6.24 6.35
C TRP A 100 -8.34 -6.07 6.09
N ARG A 101 -7.84 -6.55 4.93
CA ARG A 101 -6.43 -6.35 4.55
C ARG A 101 -6.07 -4.86 4.45
N GLY A 102 -6.93 -4.05 3.84
CA GLY A 102 -6.71 -2.60 3.75
C GLY A 102 -6.60 -1.93 5.12
N VAL A 103 -7.50 -2.26 6.04
CA VAL A 103 -7.51 -1.72 7.41
C VAL A 103 -6.28 -2.18 8.20
N VAL A 104 -5.89 -3.45 8.10
CA VAL A 104 -4.68 -3.96 8.77
C VAL A 104 -3.44 -3.22 8.28
N ILE A 105 -3.29 -3.03 6.96
CA ILE A 105 -2.17 -2.28 6.37
C ILE A 105 -2.17 -0.82 6.87
N TRP A 106 -3.34 -0.18 6.95
CA TRP A 106 -3.46 1.19 7.46
C TRP A 106 -2.95 1.32 8.90
N ILE A 107 -3.42 0.44 9.79
CA ILE A 107 -3.02 0.43 11.20
C ILE A 107 -1.52 0.13 11.34
N SER A 108 -0.99 -0.78 10.53
CA SER A 108 0.45 -1.08 10.51
C SER A 108 1.30 0.08 10.03
N GLY A 109 0.81 0.86 9.05
CA GLY A 109 1.49 2.06 8.56
C GLY A 109 1.50 3.21 9.57
N ASP A 110 0.45 3.36 10.37
CA ASP A 110 0.40 4.38 11.43
C ASP A 110 1.46 4.12 12.53
N ARG A 111 1.73 2.85 12.84
CA ARG A 111 2.75 2.45 13.84
C ARG A 111 4.19 2.66 13.39
N THR A 112 4.45 2.76 12.09
CA THR A 112 5.80 2.98 11.55
C THR A 112 6.12 4.44 11.29
N GLN A 113 5.14 5.35 11.45
CA GLN A 113 5.38 6.78 11.34
C GLN A 113 6.25 7.24 12.53
N PRO A 114 7.43 7.86 12.29
CA PRO A 114 8.27 8.35 13.37
C PRO A 114 7.48 9.41 14.15
N SER A 115 7.27 9.14 15.44
CA SER A 115 6.55 10.02 16.37
C SER A 115 6.95 11.48 16.14
N SER A 116 5.98 12.28 15.68
CA SER A 116 6.09 13.73 15.51
C SER A 116 5.97 14.47 16.84
N ASP A 117 5.90 13.74 17.96
CA ASP A 117 5.69 14.28 19.29
C ASP A 117 6.96 15.01 19.77
N PRO A 118 6.95 16.35 19.88
CA PRO A 118 8.13 17.12 20.26
C PRO A 118 8.64 16.74 21.67
N ALA A 119 7.76 16.23 22.54
CA ALA A 119 8.10 15.80 23.89
C ALA A 119 9.06 14.59 23.90
N LYS A 120 8.88 13.63 22.98
CA LYS A 120 9.78 12.46 22.87
C LYS A 120 11.14 12.79 22.25
N LYS A 121 11.20 13.81 21.38
CA LYS A 121 12.48 14.29 20.81
C LYS A 121 13.34 15.02 21.84
N GLN A 122 12.75 15.78 22.77
CA GLN A 122 13.51 16.47 23.81
C GLN A 122 14.10 15.52 24.85
N ALA A 123 13.35 14.50 25.29
CA ALA A 123 13.83 13.51 26.25
C ALA A 123 15.10 12.79 25.75
N LYS A 124 15.12 12.37 24.49
CA LYS A 124 16.28 11.71 23.88
C LYS A 124 17.50 12.62 23.69
N ARG A 125 17.31 13.95 23.67
CA ARG A 125 18.39 14.93 23.52
C ARG A 125 18.99 15.34 24.87
N SER A 126 18.18 15.33 25.93
CA SER A 126 18.61 15.53 27.32
C SER A 126 19.60 14.44 27.76
N ASP A 127 19.29 13.18 27.51
CA ASP A 127 20.13 12.05 27.93
C ASP A 127 21.51 12.00 27.24
N ARG A 128 21.65 12.62 26.06
CA ARG A 128 22.94 12.70 25.34
C ARG A 128 23.80 13.90 25.72
N SER A 129 23.26 14.86 26.46
CA SER A 129 24.00 16.07 26.88
C SER A 129 24.46 16.02 28.33
N GLY A 130 24.14 14.95 29.05
CA GLY A 130 24.42 14.78 30.48
C GLY A 130 25.55 13.79 30.81
N SER A 131 26.46 13.50 29.87
CA SER A 131 27.66 12.71 30.14
C SER A 131 28.92 13.39 29.64
#